data_AF-A0A920L3A7-F1
#
_entry.id   AF-A0A920L3A7-F1
#
_cell.length_a   1.000
_cell.length_b   1.000
_cell.length_c   1.000
_cell.angle_alpha   90.00
_cell.angle_beta   90.00
_cell.angle_gamma   90.00
#
_symmetry.space_group_name_H-M   'P 1'
#
loop_
_entity.id
_entity.type
_entity.pdbx_description
1 polymer ?
#
loop_
_entity_poly.entity_id
_entity_poly.type
_entity_poly.pdbx_seq_one_letter_code
_entity_poly.pdbx_strand_id
1 'polypeptide(L)'
;MDLKRGIDKAVSAAVETLQDASEPCEDDTAIAQVGTISANSDTAVGEIIAEAMQKVGKEGVITVEEGSGIENELEVVEGMQFDRGYLSHISLTTKKE
;
A
#
# COMPACT_ATOMS: atom_id res chain seq x y z
N MET A 1 -21.60 -26.46 -17.81
CA MET A 1 -20.70 -25.38 -18.29
C MET A 1 -21.35 -23.99 -18.13
N ASP A 2 -22.69 -23.89 -18.08
CA ASP A 2 -23.40 -22.62 -17.88
C ASP A 2 -23.28 -22.02 -16.47
N LEU A 3 -23.13 -22.84 -15.44
CA LEU A 3 -23.01 -22.38 -14.05
C LEU A 3 -21.75 -21.51 -13.84
N LYS A 4 -20.59 -21.98 -14.32
CA LYS A 4 -19.34 -21.23 -14.27
C LYS A 4 -19.47 -19.89 -15.02
N ARG A 5 -20.04 -19.92 -16.23
CA ARG A 5 -20.26 -18.70 -17.03
C ARG A 5 -21.22 -17.71 -16.36
N GLY A 6 -22.24 -18.20 -15.64
CA GLY A 6 -23.14 -17.36 -14.85
C GLY A 6 -22.42 -16.70 -13.67
N ILE A 7 -21.59 -17.47 -12.96
CA ILE A 7 -20.76 -16.97 -11.85
C ILE A 7 -19.77 -15.92 -12.36
N ASP A 8 -19.07 -16.19 -13.47
CA ASP A 8 -18.09 -15.26 -14.04
C ASP A 8 -18.75 -13.92 -14.40
N LYS A 9 -19.94 -13.95 -15.02
CA LYS A 9 -20.70 -12.73 -15.34
C LYS A 9 -21.16 -11.97 -14.09
N ALA A 10 -21.61 -12.69 -13.05
CA ALA A 10 -22.02 -12.07 -11.80
C ALA A 10 -20.84 -11.41 -11.09
N VAL A 11 -19.67 -12.05 -11.09
CA VAL A 11 -18.43 -11.49 -10.54
C VAL A 11 -18.00 -10.25 -11.32
N SER A 12 -18.03 -10.28 -12.66
CA SER A 12 -17.70 -9.10 -13.47
C SER A 12 -18.62 -7.92 -13.18
N ALA A 13 -19.94 -8.16 -13.12
CA ALA A 13 -20.91 -7.12 -12.79
C ALA A 13 -20.71 -6.58 -11.35
N ALA A 14 -20.40 -7.45 -10.39
CA ALA A 14 -20.11 -7.03 -9.02
C ALA A 14 -18.86 -6.15 -8.94
N VAL A 15 -17.79 -6.51 -9.67
CA VAL A 15 -16.55 -5.72 -9.73
C VAL A 15 -16.80 -4.34 -10.35
N GLU A 16 -17.58 -4.27 -11.42
CA GLU A 16 -17.95 -3.00 -12.07
C GLU A 16 -18.71 -2.08 -11.10
N THR A 17 -19.71 -2.62 -10.38
CA THR A 17 -20.44 -1.84 -9.39
C THR A 17 -19.59 -1.38 -8.20
N LEU A 18 -18.58 -2.17 -7.81
CA LEU A 18 -17.65 -1.79 -6.75
C LEU A 18 -16.67 -0.71 -7.21
N GLN A 19 -16.28 -0.71 -8.48
CA GLN A 19 -15.48 0.37 -9.07
C GLN A 19 -16.27 1.67 -9.12
N ASP A 20 -17.53 1.63 -9.55
CA ASP A 20 -18.40 2.81 -9.58
C ASP A 20 -18.70 3.38 -8.19
N ALA A 21 -18.76 2.51 -7.17
CA ALA A 21 -18.95 2.90 -5.78
C ALA A 21 -17.65 3.30 -5.07
N SER A 22 -16.48 3.12 -5.69
CA SER A 22 -15.20 3.44 -5.06
C SER A 22 -14.97 4.95 -5.05
N GLU A 23 -14.61 5.48 -3.89
CA GLU A 23 -14.30 6.91 -3.73
C GLU A 23 -12.77 7.08 -3.65
N PRO A 24 -12.16 7.84 -4.56
CA PRO A 24 -10.72 8.05 -4.55
C PRO A 24 -10.32 8.88 -3.32
N CYS A 25 -9.34 8.39 -2.57
CA CYS A 25 -8.77 9.12 -1.45
C CYS A 25 -7.74 10.13 -1.99
N GLU A 26 -8.19 11.32 -2.36
CA GLU A 26 -7.30 12.38 -2.87
C GLU A 26 -6.84 13.36 -1.78
N ASP A 27 -7.52 13.38 -0.64
CA ASP A 27 -7.22 14.30 0.46
C ASP A 27 -6.24 13.68 1.47
N ASP A 28 -5.27 14.48 1.92
CA ASP A 28 -4.30 14.08 2.95
C ASP A 28 -4.99 13.62 4.24
N THR A 29 -6.13 14.22 4.58
CA THR A 29 -6.95 13.82 5.74
C THR A 29 -7.56 12.43 5.58
N ALA A 30 -7.97 12.07 4.36
CA ALA A 30 -8.49 10.74 4.07
C ALA A 30 -7.39 9.69 4.15
N ILE A 31 -6.18 10.01 3.65
CA ILE A 31 -5.00 9.15 3.75
C ILE A 31 -4.63 8.92 5.22
N ALA A 32 -4.58 9.98 6.03
CA ALA A 32 -4.31 9.87 7.47
C ALA A 32 -5.36 9.01 8.18
N GLN A 33 -6.65 9.20 7.89
CA GLN A 33 -7.73 8.41 8.48
C GLN A 33 -7.64 6.93 8.11
N VAL A 34 -7.41 6.61 6.83
CA VAL A 34 -7.24 5.22 6.38
C VAL A 34 -5.99 4.61 6.98
N GLY A 35 -4.90 5.38 7.08
CA GLY A 35 -3.65 4.99 7.74
C GLY A 35 -3.86 4.66 9.21
N THR A 36 -4.55 5.53 9.96
CA THR A 36 -4.88 5.32 11.38
C THR A 36 -5.76 4.09 11.59
N ILE A 37 -6.81 3.90 10.77
CA ILE A 37 -7.69 2.73 10.88
C ILE A 37 -6.89 1.45 10.62
N SER A 38 -6.02 1.46 9.61
CA SER A 38 -5.17 0.32 9.24
C SER A 38 -4.10 0.02 10.28
N ALA A 39 -3.60 1.05 10.97
CA ALA A 39 -2.61 0.97 12.04
C ALA A 39 -3.24 0.67 13.43
N ASN A 40 -4.39 -0.02 13.48
CA ASN A 40 -5.09 -0.35 14.73
C ASN A 40 -5.49 0.88 15.57
N SER A 41 -5.98 1.92 14.90
CA SER A 41 -6.38 3.21 15.50
C SER A 41 -5.22 4.03 16.11
N ASP A 42 -3.99 3.80 15.67
CA ASP A 42 -2.85 4.63 16.03
C ASP A 42 -2.81 5.90 15.16
N THR A 43 -3.08 7.04 15.79
CA THR A 43 -3.07 8.35 15.12
C THR A 43 -1.66 8.80 14.76
N ALA A 44 -0.66 8.51 15.60
CA ALA A 44 0.71 8.93 15.35
C ALA A 44 1.30 8.22 14.12
N VAL A 45 1.02 6.93 13.97
CA VAL A 45 1.44 6.16 12.79
C VAL A 45 0.70 6.63 11.54
N GLY A 46 -0.61 6.88 11.63
CA GLY A 46 -1.40 7.39 10.50
C GLY A 46 -0.92 8.76 9.99
N GLU A 47 -0.56 9.66 10.90
CA GLU A 47 -0.01 10.98 10.57
C GLU A 47 1.36 10.87 9.87
N ILE A 48 2.25 10.01 10.37
CA ILE A 48 3.57 9.77 9.75
C ILE A 48 3.41 9.18 8.35
N ILE A 49 2.48 8.25 8.15
CA ILE A 49 2.19 7.68 6.83
C ILE A 49 1.67 8.74 5.88
N ALA A 50 0.77 9.62 6.33
CA ALA A 50 0.25 10.71 5.51
C ALA A 50 1.36 11.69 5.11
N GLU A 51 2.25 12.06 6.05
CA GLU A 51 3.40 12.91 5.77
C GLU A 51 4.38 12.26 4.78
N ALA A 52 4.65 10.96 4.95
CA ALA A 52 5.48 10.20 4.03
C ALA A 52 4.88 10.16 2.61
N MET A 53 3.58 9.84 2.50
CA MET A 53 2.85 9.82 1.24
C MET A 53 2.86 11.19 0.53
N GLN A 54 2.74 12.29 1.28
CA GLN A 54 2.80 13.64 0.75
C GLN A 54 4.19 13.97 0.18
N LYS A 55 5.27 13.52 0.83
CA LYS A 55 6.65 13.74 0.37
C LYS A 55 7.03 12.89 -0.84
N VAL A 56 6.55 11.65 -0.94
CA VAL A 56 6.92 10.73 -2.04
C VAL A 56 5.98 10.82 -3.26
N GLY A 57 4.75 11.32 -3.09
CA GLY A 57 3.76 11.46 -4.15
C GLY A 57 3.07 10.15 -4.57
N LYS A 58 2.21 10.21 -5.60
CA LYS A 58 1.34 9.08 -6.01
C LYS A 58 2.08 7.83 -6.51
N GLU A 59 3.29 7.99 -7.03
CA GLU A 59 4.10 6.89 -7.57
C GLU A 59 5.33 6.57 -6.69
N GLY A 60 5.37 7.13 -5.49
CA GLY A 60 6.46 6.96 -4.56
C GLY A 60 6.43 5.60 -3.85
N VAL A 61 7.61 5.07 -3.53
CA VAL A 61 7.77 3.83 -2.76
C VAL A 61 8.19 4.18 -1.34
N ILE A 62 7.46 3.63 -0.35
CA ILE A 62 7.81 3.75 1.06
C ILE A 62 8.45 2.43 1.49
N THR A 63 9.67 2.50 2.03
CA THR A 63 10.35 1.36 2.65
C THR A 63 10.38 1.59 4.16
N VAL A 64 10.14 0.52 4.93
CA VAL A 64 10.23 0.55 6.39
C VAL A 64 11.50 -0.17 6.79
N GLU A 65 12.33 0.48 7.60
CA GLU A 65 13.50 -0.12 8.23
C GLU A 65 13.35 -0.09 9.75
N GLU A 66 13.93 -1.08 10.43
CA GLU A 66 13.93 -1.12 11.90
C GLU A 66 14.96 -0.12 12.43
N GLY A 67 14.46 0.98 13.02
CA GLY A 67 15.29 1.98 13.68
C GLY A 67 15.82 1.50 15.03
N SER A 68 17.02 1.93 15.39
CA SER A 68 17.59 1.70 16.74
C SER A 68 17.19 2.78 17.76
N GLY A 69 16.47 3.82 17.30
CA GLY A 69 15.94 4.90 18.12
C GLY A 69 14.55 4.62 18.70
N ILE A 70 14.12 5.49 19.63
CA ILE A 70 12.75 5.49 20.19
C ILE A 70 11.81 6.37 19.34
N GLU A 71 12.39 7.30 18.57
CA GLU A 71 11.66 8.24 17.72
C GLU A 71 11.56 7.73 16.27
N ASN A 72 10.44 8.04 15.62
CA ASN A 72 10.22 7.71 14.22
C ASN A 72 10.90 8.77 13.35
N GLU A 73 11.76 8.34 12.43
CA GLU A 73 12.45 9.21 11.48
C GLU A 73 11.93 8.98 10.05
N LEU A 74 11.83 10.06 9.27
CA LEU A 74 11.40 10.02 7.87
C LEU A 74 12.49 10.62 6.99
N GLU A 75 13.19 9.77 6.24
CA GLU A 75 14.21 10.17 5.26
C GLU A 75 13.69 9.94 3.84
N VAL A 76 13.93 10.89 2.94
CA VAL A 76 13.58 10.79 1.52
C VAL A 76 14.86 10.59 0.74
N VAL A 77 14.97 9.45 0.04
CA VAL A 77 16.11 9.12 -0.81
C VAL A 77 15.65 9.07 -2.26
N GLU A 78 16.39 9.74 -3.16
CA GLU A 78 16.16 9.65 -4.60
C GLU A 78 16.60 8.27 -5.11
N GLY A 79 15.62 7.39 -5.36
CA GLY A 79 15.83 6.03 -5.82
C GLY A 79 14.85 5.62 -6.91
N MET A 80 15.04 4.44 -7.48
CA MET A 80 14.14 3.85 -8.47
C MET A 80 13.92 2.38 -8.14
N GLN A 81 12.65 1.97 -8.05
CA GLN A 81 12.26 0.56 -7.94
C GLN A 81 11.80 0.05 -9.31
N PHE A 82 12.21 -1.18 -9.64
CA PHE A 82 11.71 -1.89 -10.82
C PHE A 82 10.87 -3.09 -10.36
N ASP A 83 9.72 -3.31 -10.99
CA ASP A 83 8.84 -4.47 -10.73
C ASP A 83 9.40 -5.82 -11.24
N ARG A 84 10.71 -5.91 -11.50
CA ARG A 84 11.36 -7.13 -11.97
C ARG A 84 11.71 -8.04 -10.79
N GLY A 85 11.02 -9.16 -10.70
CA GLY A 85 11.37 -10.25 -9.78
C GLY A 85 12.66 -10.96 -10.15
N TYR A 86 13.25 -11.66 -9.17
CA TYR A 86 14.42 -12.50 -9.39
C TYR A 86 14.08 -13.70 -10.29
N LEU A 87 15.01 -14.10 -11.15
CA LEU A 87 14.87 -15.22 -12.08
C LEU A 87 14.68 -16.58 -11.38
N SER A 88 15.08 -16.71 -10.13
CA SER A 88 14.95 -17.97 -9.38
C SER A 88 14.81 -17.73 -7.88
N HIS A 89 14.03 -18.58 -7.21
CA HIS A 89 13.79 -18.50 -5.76
C HIS A 89 15.07 -18.61 -4.92
N ILE A 90 16.15 -19.20 -5.44
CA ILE A 90 17.43 -19.34 -4.72
C ILE A 90 18.28 -18.06 -4.73
N SER A 91 17.90 -17.08 -5.56
CA SER A 91 18.55 -15.76 -5.64
C SER A 91 18.12 -14.81 -4.52
N LEU A 92 17.15 -15.20 -3.68
CA LEU A 92 16.68 -14.44 -2.54
C LEU A 92 17.60 -14.71 -1.34
N THR A 93 18.33 -13.69 -0.87
CA THR A 93 18.97 -13.73 0.44
C THR A 93 17.94 -13.32 1.50
N THR A 94 17.18 -14.28 2.01
CA THR A 94 16.40 -14.03 3.22
C THR A 94 17.36 -13.83 4.37
N LYS A 95 17.53 -12.58 4.83
CA LYS A 95 17.96 -12.34 6.21
C LYS A 95 16.90 -12.97 7.10
N LYS A 96 17.36 -13.86 7.96
CA LYS A 96 16.52 -14.70 8.81
C LYS A 96 16.50 -14.07 10.19
N GLU A 97 15.72 -12.99 10.37
CA GLU A 97 15.35 -12.41 11.66
C GLU A 97 13.89 -11.94 11.59
#